data_AF-A0A059NY69-F1
#
_entry.id   AF-A0A059NY69-F1
#
_cell.length_a   1.000
_cell.length_b   1.000
_cell.length_c   1.000
_cell.angle_alpha   90.00
_cell.angle_beta   90.00
_cell.angle_gamma   90.00
#
_symmetry.space_group_name_H-M   'P 1'
#
loop_
_entity.id
_entity.type
_entity.pdbx_description
1 polymer ?
#
loop_
_entity_poly.entity_id
_entity_poly.type
_entity_poly.pdbx_seq_one_letter_code
_entity_poly.pdbx_strand_id
1 'polypeptide(L)'
;MKKVNYSFQYENQTSDHVKVWLANPPETEKQTLLKEEKQSPMQEYKDTIGNRISYYELAPGEQIDASYSVELKVGGAAAPLTEEEQERYTRSTAMIPVNQVIEQMAADVTEKASDNREKAWLLFQHMIKNYTYKFPVKARGVDHFLQAKKGDCGEYSFLYASLCRSLGIPCRVMVGAFAMGKHQAHVWNEVYLEDEGWMPVDTSMAYTVRKQLWRFFFSSIRTLRWRNYFGQTENQRIVFSIDTEHIPSPAYPEGKDESNPYETFPLTGQSFAWGKSSLHGTIPYFQPMYFHYQADKPYKLKRTEEALGSWEVKEAGERKKLLEVRKISGYLALFLALVFLFTSWEIASILFPFPAFVYCLSFWVRRERPLFFSIASGFFGIISLLVTLAFLSEFFGT
;
A
#
# COMPACT_ATOMS: atom_id res chain seq x y z
N MET A 1 16.61 -9.52 -8.71
CA MET A 1 15.51 -8.58 -9.00
C MET A 1 14.25 -9.04 -8.26
N LYS A 2 13.43 -8.11 -7.74
CA LYS A 2 12.23 -8.48 -6.98
C LYS A 2 11.02 -8.45 -7.92
N LYS A 3 10.49 -9.62 -8.26
CA LYS A 3 9.29 -9.75 -9.07
C LYS A 3 8.05 -9.90 -8.20
N VAL A 4 6.96 -9.29 -8.64
CA VAL A 4 5.65 -9.27 -7.97
C VAL A 4 4.59 -9.55 -9.02
N ASN A 5 3.63 -10.39 -8.68
CA ASN A 5 2.45 -10.62 -9.51
C ASN A 5 1.27 -9.86 -8.92
N TYR A 6 0.54 -9.16 -9.77
CA TYR A 6 -0.68 -8.44 -9.45
C TYR A 6 -1.83 -9.03 -10.27
N SER A 7 -2.91 -9.42 -9.62
CA SER A 7 -4.14 -9.84 -10.28
C SER A 7 -5.31 -8.99 -9.80
N PHE A 8 -6.19 -8.65 -10.72
CA PHE A 8 -7.41 -7.88 -10.52
C PHE A 8 -8.58 -8.59 -11.18
N GLN A 9 -9.72 -8.62 -10.48
CA GLN A 9 -10.98 -9.16 -10.95
C GLN A 9 -12.12 -8.24 -10.54
N TYR A 10 -13.04 -8.00 -11.45
CA TYR A 10 -14.27 -7.27 -11.16
C TYR A 10 -15.42 -7.89 -11.95
N GLU A 11 -16.61 -7.97 -11.36
CA GLU A 11 -17.82 -8.46 -12.01
C GLU A 11 -18.91 -7.41 -11.78
N ASN A 12 -19.62 -7.02 -12.85
CA ASN A 12 -20.78 -6.15 -12.71
C ASN A 12 -21.96 -6.94 -12.11
N GLN A 13 -22.13 -6.82 -10.80
CA GLN A 13 -23.23 -7.44 -10.04
C GLN A 13 -24.53 -6.61 -10.05
N THR A 14 -24.57 -5.51 -10.80
CA THR A 14 -25.75 -4.64 -10.86
C THR A 14 -26.69 -5.03 -11.99
N SER A 15 -27.90 -4.48 -11.99
CA SER A 15 -28.89 -4.73 -13.05
C SER A 15 -28.73 -3.82 -14.28
N ASP A 16 -27.72 -2.94 -14.30
CA ASP A 16 -27.49 -1.98 -15.38
C ASP A 16 -26.01 -1.94 -15.79
N HIS A 17 -25.68 -1.19 -16.84
CA HIS A 17 -24.30 -1.02 -17.28
C HIS A 17 -23.47 -0.25 -16.26
N VAL A 18 -22.22 -0.69 -16.11
CA VAL A 18 -21.22 -0.03 -15.26
C VAL A 18 -20.05 0.42 -16.09
N LYS A 19 -19.74 1.70 -15.99
CA LYS A 19 -18.52 2.28 -16.57
C LYS A 19 -17.39 2.08 -15.57
N VAL A 20 -16.26 1.53 -16.01
CA VAL A 20 -15.12 1.22 -15.14
C VAL A 20 -13.85 1.81 -15.73
N TRP A 21 -13.13 2.57 -14.90
CA TRP A 21 -11.75 2.99 -15.14
C TRP A 21 -10.85 2.15 -14.26
N LEU A 22 -9.90 1.43 -14.86
CA LEU A 22 -8.92 0.58 -14.18
C LEU A 22 -7.52 1.17 -14.32
N ALA A 23 -6.87 1.42 -13.20
CA ALA A 23 -5.47 1.81 -13.14
C ALA A 23 -4.57 0.59 -13.42
N ASN A 24 -3.84 0.67 -14.52
CA ASN A 24 -2.80 -0.30 -14.86
C ASN A 24 -1.48 0.16 -14.24
N PRO A 25 -0.63 -0.75 -13.74
CA PRO A 25 0.67 -0.39 -13.17
C PRO A 25 1.48 0.48 -14.14
N PRO A 26 1.86 1.71 -13.75
CA PRO A 26 2.67 2.57 -14.60
C PRO A 26 4.14 2.13 -14.56
N GLU A 27 4.88 2.54 -15.59
CA GLU A 27 6.35 2.52 -15.56
C GLU A 27 6.84 3.66 -14.66
N THR A 28 7.74 3.35 -13.73
CA THR A 28 8.43 4.34 -12.90
C THR A 28 9.91 3.97 -12.79
N GLU A 29 10.75 4.85 -12.26
CA GLU A 29 12.15 4.51 -11.96
C GLU A 29 12.30 3.25 -11.09
N LYS A 30 11.31 2.99 -10.23
CA LYS A 30 11.32 1.90 -9.24
C LYS A 30 10.43 0.72 -9.63
N GLN A 31 9.72 0.79 -10.76
CA GLN A 31 8.74 -0.20 -11.18
C GLN A 31 8.76 -0.38 -12.69
N THR A 32 8.94 -1.61 -13.16
CA THR A 32 8.80 -1.95 -14.58
C THR A 32 7.82 -3.08 -14.81
N LEU A 33 6.96 -2.91 -15.81
CA LEU A 33 5.99 -3.91 -16.22
C LEU A 33 6.67 -4.93 -17.13
N LEU A 34 6.70 -6.18 -16.69
CA LEU A 34 7.32 -7.28 -17.44
C LEU A 34 6.33 -8.01 -18.34
N LYS A 35 5.08 -8.16 -17.88
CA LYS A 35 4.02 -8.87 -18.58
C LYS A 35 2.67 -8.31 -18.16
N GLU A 36 1.76 -8.23 -19.12
CA GLU A 36 0.37 -7.84 -18.92
C GLU A 36 -0.53 -8.81 -19.69
N GLU A 37 -1.56 -9.33 -19.03
CA GLU A 37 -2.64 -10.12 -19.63
C GLU A 37 -3.95 -9.63 -19.06
N LYS A 38 -4.77 -9.00 -19.89
CA LYS A 38 -6.08 -8.49 -19.50
C LYS A 38 -7.06 -8.54 -20.67
N GLN A 39 -8.34 -8.48 -20.36
CA GLN A 39 -9.37 -8.31 -21.38
C GLN A 39 -9.22 -6.94 -22.09
N SER A 40 -9.49 -6.92 -23.40
CA SER A 40 -9.37 -5.71 -24.22
C SER A 40 -10.30 -4.61 -23.70
N PRO A 41 -9.77 -3.44 -23.31
CA PRO A 41 -10.60 -2.31 -22.93
C PRO A 41 -11.24 -1.65 -24.15
N MET A 42 -12.33 -0.93 -23.92
CA MET A 42 -12.93 -0.07 -24.95
C MET A 42 -12.01 1.10 -25.30
N GLN A 43 -11.31 1.64 -24.30
CA GLN A 43 -10.31 2.68 -24.49
C GLN A 43 -9.17 2.47 -23.50
N GLU A 44 -7.95 2.81 -23.93
CA GLU A 44 -6.81 2.92 -23.04
C GLU A 44 -6.10 4.23 -23.31
N TYR A 45 -5.71 4.94 -22.24
CA TYR A 45 -4.92 6.15 -22.35
C TYR A 45 -3.80 6.18 -21.33
N LYS A 46 -2.74 6.88 -21.70
CA LYS A 46 -1.60 7.19 -20.84
C LYS A 46 -1.58 8.71 -20.62
N ASP A 47 -1.59 9.15 -19.37
CA ASP A 47 -1.48 10.58 -19.06
C ASP A 47 -0.02 11.07 -19.12
N THR A 48 0.18 12.38 -18.97
CA THR A 48 1.51 13.02 -19.08
C THR A 48 2.48 12.60 -17.98
N ILE A 49 1.98 12.10 -16.85
CA ILE A 49 2.81 11.61 -15.72
C ILE A 49 2.99 10.09 -15.73
N GLY A 50 2.49 9.42 -16.77
CA GLY A 50 2.72 8.01 -17.03
C GLY A 50 1.69 7.04 -16.46
N ASN A 51 0.62 7.52 -15.82
CA ASN A 51 -0.49 6.65 -15.44
C ASN A 51 -1.14 6.05 -16.67
N ARG A 52 -1.49 4.77 -16.59
CA ARG A 52 -2.17 4.05 -17.66
C ARG A 52 -3.55 3.64 -17.19
N ILE A 53 -4.58 4.06 -17.89
CA ILE A 53 -5.96 3.89 -17.46
C ILE A 53 -6.74 3.19 -18.57
N SER A 54 -7.29 2.02 -18.24
CA SER A 54 -8.15 1.24 -19.14
C SER A 54 -9.61 1.52 -18.80
N TYR A 55 -10.42 1.73 -19.83
CA TYR A 55 -11.85 1.98 -19.72
C TYR A 55 -12.66 0.80 -20.26
N TYR A 56 -13.68 0.41 -19.50
CA TYR A 56 -14.62 -0.65 -19.84
C TYR A 56 -16.04 -0.17 -19.60
N GLU A 57 -16.98 -0.60 -20.45
CA GLU A 57 -18.41 -0.59 -20.13
C GLU A 57 -18.86 -2.04 -20.03
N LEU A 58 -19.40 -2.41 -18.87
CA LEU A 58 -19.78 -3.77 -18.54
C LEU A 58 -21.29 -3.89 -18.45
N ALA A 59 -21.89 -4.78 -19.24
CA ALA A 59 -23.27 -5.22 -19.05
C ALA A 59 -23.41 -6.04 -17.75
N PRO A 60 -24.64 -6.24 -17.23
CA PRO A 60 -24.87 -7.10 -16.07
C PRO A 60 -24.26 -8.50 -16.23
N GLY A 61 -23.46 -8.93 -15.26
CA GLY A 61 -22.75 -10.22 -15.26
C GLY A 61 -21.46 -10.25 -16.07
N GLU A 62 -21.09 -9.19 -16.78
CA GLU A 62 -19.77 -9.10 -17.42
C GLU A 62 -18.67 -8.83 -16.39
N GLN A 63 -17.49 -9.36 -16.66
CA GLN A 63 -16.36 -9.33 -15.75
C GLN A 63 -15.11 -8.80 -16.42
N ILE A 64 -14.22 -8.17 -15.64
CA ILE A 64 -12.85 -7.81 -16.02
C ILE A 64 -11.91 -8.75 -15.29
N ASP A 65 -11.00 -9.38 -16.03
CA ASP A 65 -9.84 -10.09 -15.49
C ASP A 65 -8.57 -9.42 -16.02
N ALA A 66 -7.66 -9.08 -15.11
CA ALA A 66 -6.36 -8.52 -15.45
C ALA A 66 -5.26 -9.11 -14.56
N SER A 67 -4.11 -9.38 -15.16
CA SER A 67 -2.93 -9.85 -14.47
C SER A 67 -1.66 -9.19 -15.01
N TYR A 68 -0.75 -8.89 -14.09
CA TYR A 68 0.46 -8.15 -14.36
C TYR A 68 1.63 -8.82 -13.63
N SER A 69 2.78 -8.91 -14.31
CA SER A 69 4.06 -9.25 -13.71
C SER A 69 4.90 -7.98 -13.67
N VAL A 70 5.30 -7.58 -12.47
CA VAL A 70 5.96 -6.31 -12.19
C VAL A 70 7.31 -6.57 -11.55
N GLU A 71 8.33 -5.88 -12.03
CA GLU A 71 9.65 -5.83 -11.43
C GLU A 71 9.83 -4.58 -10.59
N LEU A 72 10.24 -4.77 -9.34
CA LEU A 72 10.64 -3.70 -8.44
C LEU A 72 12.15 -3.47 -8.51
N LYS A 73 12.52 -2.23 -8.84
CA LYS A 73 13.89 -1.74 -8.92
C LYS A 73 14.26 -1.01 -7.62
N VAL A 74 15.55 -0.96 -7.32
CA VAL A 74 16.09 -0.19 -6.19
C VAL A 74 16.89 0.95 -6.77
N GLY A 75 16.50 2.18 -6.43
CA GLY A 75 17.10 3.39 -6.99
C GLY A 75 16.53 3.78 -8.35
N GLY A 76 16.88 5.00 -8.76
CA GLY A 76 16.59 5.63 -10.04
C GLY A 76 17.68 6.66 -10.30
N ALA A 77 17.96 6.98 -11.56
CA ALA A 77 18.89 8.07 -11.86
C ALA A 77 18.19 9.40 -11.52
N ALA A 78 18.88 10.29 -10.80
CA ALA A 78 18.38 11.64 -10.59
C ALA A 78 18.37 12.36 -11.94
N ALA A 79 17.18 12.54 -12.50
CA ALA A 79 16.94 13.38 -13.67
C ALA A 79 16.34 14.71 -13.21
N PRO A 80 16.87 15.86 -13.65
CA PRO A 80 16.25 17.16 -13.40
C PRO A 80 14.78 17.16 -13.79
N LEU A 81 13.93 17.77 -12.97
CA LEU A 81 12.53 17.98 -13.33
C LEU A 81 12.43 19.00 -14.47
N THR A 82 11.49 18.74 -15.36
CA THR A 82 11.01 19.77 -16.29
C THR A 82 10.25 20.86 -15.52
N GLU A 83 10.11 22.05 -16.11
CA GLU A 83 9.27 23.12 -15.53
C GLU A 83 7.82 22.67 -15.31
N GLU A 84 7.27 21.87 -16.24
CA GLU A 84 5.92 21.31 -16.10
C GLU A 84 5.82 20.36 -14.90
N GLU A 85 6.82 19.49 -14.69
CA GLU A 85 6.84 18.60 -13.52
C GLU A 85 7.01 19.38 -12.21
N GLN A 86 7.87 20.41 -12.21
CA GLN A 86 8.07 21.28 -11.06
C GLN A 86 6.76 21.97 -10.67
N GLU A 87 6.08 22.63 -11.62
CA GLU A 87 4.79 23.28 -11.41
C GLU A 87 3.74 22.26 -10.95
N ARG A 88 3.65 21.13 -11.66
CA ARG A 88 2.70 20.06 -11.34
C ARG A 88 2.85 19.58 -9.91
N TYR A 89 4.06 19.22 -9.49
CA TYR A 89 4.29 18.62 -8.18
C TYR A 89 4.49 19.63 -7.06
N THR A 90 4.30 20.93 -7.34
CA THR A 90 4.16 22.01 -6.33
C THR A 90 2.77 22.65 -6.31
N ARG A 91 1.89 22.33 -7.26
CA ARG A 91 0.53 22.87 -7.33
C ARG A 91 -0.37 22.46 -6.16
N SER A 92 -1.31 23.35 -5.86
CA SER A 92 -2.47 23.07 -5.01
C SER A 92 -3.49 22.20 -5.75
N THR A 93 -4.05 21.18 -5.10
CA THR A 93 -5.19 20.40 -5.59
C THR A 93 -6.25 20.25 -4.50
N ALA A 94 -7.39 19.64 -4.81
CA ALA A 94 -8.46 19.46 -3.82
C ALA A 94 -8.04 18.49 -2.70
N MET A 95 -7.35 17.40 -3.05
CA MET A 95 -6.81 16.44 -2.10
C MET A 95 -5.53 16.93 -1.42
N ILE A 96 -4.73 17.75 -2.10
CA ILE A 96 -3.45 18.29 -1.64
C ILE A 96 -3.51 19.82 -1.68
N PRO A 97 -4.33 20.46 -0.82
CA PRO A 97 -4.42 21.91 -0.81
C PRO A 97 -3.10 22.53 -0.36
N VAL A 98 -2.74 23.64 -1.00
CA VAL A 98 -1.71 24.58 -0.54
C VAL A 98 -2.43 25.88 -0.24
N ASN A 99 -2.36 26.32 1.01
CA ASN A 99 -3.00 27.54 1.50
C ASN A 99 -2.18 28.13 2.65
N GLN A 100 -2.55 29.34 3.10
CA GLN A 100 -1.83 30.10 4.12
C GLN A 100 -1.64 29.32 5.44
N VAL A 101 -2.60 28.49 5.86
CA VAL A 101 -2.49 27.70 7.10
C VAL A 101 -1.39 26.65 6.98
N ILE A 102 -1.33 25.98 5.81
CA ILE A 102 -0.33 24.95 5.51
C ILE A 102 1.04 25.58 5.31
N GLU A 103 1.11 26.70 4.60
CA GLU A 103 2.34 27.48 4.40
C GLU A 103 2.94 27.94 5.73
N GLN A 104 2.14 28.53 6.61
CA GLN A 104 2.61 28.95 7.94
C GLN A 104 3.09 27.77 8.77
N MET A 105 2.33 26.67 8.80
CA MET A 105 2.74 25.45 9.51
C MET A 105 4.07 24.92 8.98
N ALA A 106 4.23 24.86 7.65
CA ALA A 106 5.46 24.37 7.04
C ALA A 106 6.65 25.30 7.33
N ALA A 107 6.46 26.61 7.25
CA ALA A 107 7.47 27.61 7.59
C ALA A 107 7.91 27.49 9.06
N ASP A 108 6.97 27.42 10.00
CA ASP A 108 7.25 27.30 11.44
C ASP A 108 8.04 26.01 11.75
N VAL A 109 7.65 24.88 11.14
CA VAL A 109 8.33 23.60 11.35
C VAL A 109 9.76 23.60 10.78
N THR A 110 10.00 24.40 9.76
CA THR A 110 11.25 24.39 8.98
C THR A 110 12.10 25.64 9.12
N GLU A 111 11.78 26.53 10.07
CA GLU A 111 12.45 27.82 10.30
C GLU A 111 13.99 27.71 10.35
N LYS A 112 14.51 26.60 10.90
CA LYS A 112 15.95 26.37 11.10
C LYS A 112 16.62 25.51 10.04
N ALA A 113 15.90 25.12 8.98
CA ALA A 113 16.43 24.24 7.95
C ALA A 113 17.39 24.98 7.01
N SER A 114 18.52 24.36 6.67
CA SER A 114 19.50 24.91 5.72
C SER A 114 19.13 24.69 4.26
N ASP A 115 18.40 23.62 3.95
CA ASP A 115 18.08 23.22 2.58
C ASP A 115 16.74 22.45 2.49
N ASN A 116 16.30 22.15 1.26
CA ASN A 116 15.03 21.46 1.01
C ASN A 116 14.99 20.03 1.57
N ARG A 117 16.14 19.36 1.69
CA ARG A 117 16.22 18.02 2.26
C ARG A 117 15.98 18.07 3.77
N GLU A 118 16.57 19.04 4.47
CA GLU A 118 16.34 19.26 5.89
C GLU A 118 14.90 19.70 6.15
N LYS A 119 14.34 20.59 5.32
CA LYS A 119 12.92 20.96 5.38
C LYS A 119 12.02 19.72 5.30
N ALA A 120 12.19 18.88 4.28
CA ALA A 120 11.41 17.66 4.10
C ALA A 120 11.57 16.69 5.30
N TRP A 121 12.78 16.58 5.85
CA TRP A 121 13.05 15.75 7.03
C TRP A 121 12.34 16.28 8.30
N LEU A 122 12.36 17.58 8.55
CA LEU A 122 11.68 18.19 9.70
C LEU A 122 10.16 18.02 9.59
N LEU A 123 9.58 18.19 8.39
CA LEU A 123 8.17 17.89 8.12
C LEU A 123 7.85 16.42 8.39
N PHE A 124 8.70 15.49 7.93
CA PHE A 124 8.54 14.05 8.18
C PHE A 124 8.50 13.74 9.68
N GLN A 125 9.40 14.34 10.46
CA GLN A 125 9.40 14.20 11.92
C GLN A 125 8.16 14.81 12.57
N HIS A 126 7.72 15.98 12.10
CA HIS A 126 6.51 16.64 12.57
C HIS A 126 5.29 15.73 12.43
N MET A 127 5.11 15.09 11.26
CA MET A 127 4.01 14.15 11.00
C MET A 127 3.97 13.01 12.02
N ILE A 128 5.13 12.42 12.31
CA ILE A 128 5.25 11.28 13.24
C ILE A 128 5.02 11.69 14.69
N LYS A 129 5.36 12.94 15.04
CA LYS A 129 5.24 13.47 16.40
C LYS A 129 3.81 13.88 16.73
N ASN A 130 3.11 14.52 15.78
CA ASN A 130 1.88 15.27 16.06
C ASN A 130 0.59 14.59 15.59
N TYR A 131 0.69 13.57 14.73
CA TYR A 131 -0.47 12.85 14.19
C TYR A 131 -0.48 11.38 14.62
N THR A 132 -1.65 10.76 14.59
CA THR A 132 -1.84 9.35 14.96
C THR A 132 -2.45 8.54 13.82
N TYR A 133 -1.80 7.41 13.48
CA TYR A 133 -2.35 6.49 12.49
C TYR A 133 -3.60 5.79 13.03
N LYS A 134 -4.71 5.92 12.31
CA LYS A 134 -5.98 5.26 12.57
C LYS A 134 -6.69 4.92 11.26
N PHE A 135 -7.09 3.67 11.12
CA PHE A 135 -7.89 3.16 10.02
C PHE A 135 -9.05 2.32 10.60
N PRO A 136 -10.30 2.42 10.09
CA PRO A 136 -10.73 3.30 8.99
C PRO A 136 -10.92 4.77 9.42
N VAL A 137 -10.97 5.67 8.43
CA VAL A 137 -11.31 7.09 8.60
C VAL A 137 -12.79 7.35 8.33
N LYS A 138 -13.37 8.39 8.95
CA LYS A 138 -14.78 8.78 8.75
C LYS A 138 -14.98 9.86 7.68
N ALA A 139 -13.93 10.63 7.42
CA ALA A 139 -13.86 11.69 6.43
C ALA A 139 -12.42 11.74 5.92
N ARG A 140 -12.24 12.25 4.70
CA ARG A 140 -10.95 12.25 4.00
C ARG A 140 -10.61 13.66 3.50
N GLY A 141 -9.36 14.07 3.67
CA GLY A 141 -8.85 15.37 3.21
C GLY A 141 -8.02 16.09 4.26
N VAL A 142 -7.09 16.91 3.80
CA VAL A 142 -6.07 17.58 4.63
C VAL A 142 -6.69 18.39 5.77
N ASP A 143 -7.73 19.18 5.51
CA ASP A 143 -8.39 19.99 6.55
C ASP A 143 -8.99 19.14 7.67
N HIS A 144 -9.63 18.02 7.32
CA HIS A 144 -10.14 17.09 8.31
C HIS A 144 -9.01 16.47 9.12
N PHE A 145 -7.91 16.07 8.48
CA PHE A 145 -6.78 15.47 9.18
C PHE A 145 -6.05 16.44 10.11
N LEU A 146 -5.89 17.71 9.71
CA LEU A 146 -5.34 18.79 10.54
C LEU A 146 -6.12 18.93 11.85
N GLN A 147 -7.46 18.87 11.78
CA GLN A 147 -8.35 18.99 12.94
C GLN A 147 -8.37 17.70 13.78
N ALA A 148 -8.61 16.55 13.13
CA ALA A 148 -8.81 15.29 13.83
C ALA A 148 -7.51 14.70 14.41
N LYS A 149 -6.36 15.03 13.80
CA LYS A 149 -5.02 14.47 14.07
C LYS A 149 -4.96 12.94 14.06
N LYS A 150 -5.95 12.30 13.43
CA LYS A 150 -6.12 10.85 13.35
C LYS A 150 -6.54 10.48 11.93
N GLY A 151 -5.72 9.69 11.25
CA GLY A 151 -5.88 9.42 9.81
C GLY A 151 -5.15 8.17 9.35
N ASP A 152 -5.46 7.69 8.15
CA ASP A 152 -4.82 6.52 7.54
C ASP A 152 -3.62 6.93 6.66
N CYS A 153 -3.08 5.97 5.90
CA CYS A 153 -1.93 6.25 5.03
C CYS A 153 -2.22 7.35 3.99
N GLY A 154 -3.45 7.45 3.49
CA GLY A 154 -3.87 8.53 2.60
C GLY A 154 -3.76 9.90 3.26
N GLU A 155 -4.36 10.07 4.45
CA GLU A 155 -4.31 11.36 5.17
C GLU A 155 -2.87 11.81 5.47
N TYR A 156 -2.03 10.86 5.89
CA TYR A 156 -0.60 11.10 6.13
C TYR A 156 0.10 11.57 4.85
N SER A 157 -0.20 10.95 3.71
CA SER A 157 0.42 11.29 2.44
C SER A 157 -0.08 12.60 1.85
N PHE A 158 -1.36 12.92 1.98
CA PHE A 158 -1.93 14.16 1.48
C PHE A 158 -1.37 15.35 2.25
N LEU A 159 -1.40 15.32 3.58
CA LEU A 159 -0.88 16.43 4.39
C LEU A 159 0.64 16.59 4.23
N TYR A 160 1.40 15.50 4.17
CA TYR A 160 2.84 15.60 3.94
C TYR A 160 3.15 16.22 2.56
N ALA A 161 2.43 15.81 1.51
CA ALA A 161 2.55 16.44 0.20
C ALA A 161 2.21 17.93 0.27
N SER A 162 1.10 18.31 0.89
CA SER A 162 0.69 19.71 1.05
C SER A 162 1.76 20.56 1.73
N LEU A 163 2.38 20.06 2.80
CA LEU A 163 3.45 20.76 3.52
C LEU A 163 4.74 20.89 2.69
N CYS A 164 5.08 19.89 1.87
CA CYS A 164 6.22 20.00 0.95
C CYS A 164 5.92 21.02 -0.17
N ARG A 165 4.75 20.90 -0.81
CA ARG A 165 4.33 21.74 -1.93
C ARG A 165 4.23 23.21 -1.53
N SER A 166 3.76 23.51 -0.31
CA SER A 166 3.71 24.88 0.22
C SER A 166 5.08 25.54 0.41
N LEU A 167 6.17 24.76 0.42
CA LEU A 167 7.55 25.26 0.48
C LEU A 167 8.24 25.25 -0.90
N GLY A 168 7.48 24.98 -1.98
CA GLY A 168 8.03 24.82 -3.33
C GLY A 168 8.83 23.53 -3.53
N ILE A 169 8.71 22.56 -2.62
CA ILE A 169 9.40 21.26 -2.71
C ILE A 169 8.49 20.30 -3.48
N PRO A 170 8.90 19.80 -4.67
CA PRO A 170 8.06 18.91 -5.46
C PRO A 170 7.78 17.61 -4.72
N CYS A 171 6.51 17.29 -4.56
CA CYS A 171 6.08 16.07 -3.90
C CYS A 171 4.89 15.44 -4.62
N ARG A 172 5.00 14.15 -4.92
CA ARG A 172 3.93 13.35 -5.51
C ARG A 172 3.44 12.29 -4.54
N VAL A 173 2.14 12.01 -4.60
CA VAL A 173 1.52 10.91 -3.86
C VAL A 173 1.56 9.67 -4.74
N MET A 174 1.94 8.54 -4.17
CA MET A 174 1.96 7.24 -4.84
C MET A 174 0.86 6.38 -4.25
N VAL A 175 -0.07 5.94 -5.09
CA VAL A 175 -1.18 5.07 -4.70
C VAL A 175 -0.89 3.67 -5.20
N GLY A 176 -1.01 2.67 -4.31
CA GLY A 176 -0.57 1.34 -4.64
C GLY A 176 -0.95 0.29 -3.60
N ALA A 177 -0.13 -0.75 -3.52
CA ALA A 177 -0.38 -1.88 -2.64
C ALA A 177 0.89 -2.61 -2.21
N PHE A 178 0.86 -3.17 -1.00
CA PHE A 178 1.88 -4.11 -0.55
C PHE A 178 1.70 -5.48 -1.21
N ALA A 179 2.82 -6.13 -1.55
CA ALA A 179 2.89 -7.49 -2.08
C ALA A 179 2.71 -8.56 -0.99
N MET A 180 1.58 -8.50 -0.28
CA MET A 180 1.25 -9.33 0.88
C MET A 180 -0.02 -10.17 0.72
N GLY A 181 -0.68 -10.10 -0.44
CA GLY A 181 -1.94 -10.77 -0.70
C GLY A 181 -3.06 -9.79 -1.02
N LYS A 182 -4.27 -10.14 -0.61
CA LYS A 182 -5.50 -9.46 -1.02
C LYS A 182 -5.70 -8.14 -0.30
N HIS A 183 -6.10 -7.12 -1.05
CA HIS A 183 -6.58 -5.81 -0.55
C HIS A 183 -5.62 -5.09 0.40
N GLN A 184 -4.31 -5.21 0.17
CA GLN A 184 -3.26 -4.58 0.99
C GLN A 184 -2.90 -3.17 0.48
N ALA A 185 -3.91 -2.30 0.46
CA ALA A 185 -3.82 -0.92 -0.03
C ALA A 185 -2.73 -0.13 0.69
N HIS A 186 -1.99 0.71 -0.03
CA HIS A 186 -1.07 1.63 0.62
C HIS A 186 -0.80 2.89 -0.18
N VAL A 187 -0.49 3.96 0.55
CA VAL A 187 -0.22 5.29 0.01
C VAL A 187 1.06 5.80 0.66
N TRP A 188 1.92 6.39 -0.15
CA TRP A 188 3.14 7.03 0.33
C TRP A 188 3.47 8.22 -0.56
N ASN A 189 4.58 8.89 -0.27
CA ASN A 189 5.03 10.04 -1.04
C ASN A 189 6.36 9.74 -1.73
N GLU A 190 6.62 10.47 -2.81
CA GLU A 190 7.97 10.72 -3.28
C GLU A 190 8.22 12.22 -3.27
N VAL A 191 9.38 12.61 -2.77
CA VAL A 191 9.86 14.00 -2.73
C VAL A 191 11.03 14.10 -3.69
N TYR A 192 11.00 15.10 -4.56
CA TYR A 192 12.14 15.37 -5.42
C TYR A 192 13.16 16.24 -4.68
N LEU A 193 14.42 15.80 -4.68
CA LEU A 193 15.57 16.56 -4.21
C LEU A 193 16.59 16.61 -5.34
N GLU A 194 17.15 17.78 -5.64
CA GLU A 194 18.00 18.01 -6.83
C GLU A 194 19.11 16.97 -7.01
N ASP A 195 19.81 16.59 -5.93
CA ASP A 195 20.93 15.63 -5.98
C ASP A 195 20.52 14.16 -5.77
N GLU A 196 19.28 13.88 -5.36
CA GLU A 196 18.82 12.51 -5.04
C GLU A 196 17.69 12.02 -5.96
N GLY A 197 17.09 12.89 -6.76
CA GLY A 197 15.92 12.59 -7.58
C GLY A 197 14.68 12.31 -6.73
N TRP A 198 13.78 11.45 -7.25
CA TRP A 198 12.56 11.06 -6.54
C TRP A 198 12.85 10.12 -5.36
N MET A 199 12.97 10.71 -4.18
CA MET A 199 13.21 10.01 -2.93
C MET A 199 11.88 9.56 -2.28
N PRO A 200 11.73 8.28 -1.88
CA PRO A 200 10.49 7.82 -1.25
C PRO A 200 10.40 8.27 0.21
N VAL A 201 9.21 8.71 0.63
CA VAL A 201 8.90 9.10 2.00
C VAL A 201 7.59 8.46 2.44
N ASP A 202 7.60 7.77 3.58
CA ASP A 202 6.41 7.11 4.13
C ASP A 202 6.22 7.44 5.62
N THR A 203 5.54 8.54 5.86
CA THR A 203 5.25 9.04 7.21
C THR A 203 4.33 8.10 7.99
N SER A 204 3.43 7.39 7.30
CA SER A 204 2.47 6.45 7.90
C SER A 204 3.15 5.16 8.40
N MET A 205 4.06 4.58 7.61
CA MET A 205 4.88 3.43 8.02
C MET A 205 5.88 3.82 9.11
N ALA A 206 6.47 5.01 9.00
CA ALA A 206 7.35 5.53 10.03
C ALA A 206 6.64 5.64 11.39
N TYR A 207 5.43 6.22 11.40
CA TYR A 207 4.62 6.31 12.62
C TYR A 207 4.27 4.92 13.17
N THR A 208 3.70 4.05 12.33
CA THR A 208 3.19 2.73 12.78
C THR A 208 4.31 1.86 13.32
N VAL A 209 5.47 1.79 12.67
CA VAL A 209 6.62 1.04 13.18
C VAL A 209 7.17 1.63 14.47
N ARG A 210 7.15 2.96 14.63
CA ARG A 210 7.64 3.64 15.85
C ARG A 210 6.70 3.51 17.04
N LYS A 211 5.38 3.54 16.81
CA LYS A 211 4.37 3.71 17.86
C LYS A 211 3.46 2.49 18.06
N GLN A 212 3.37 1.60 17.07
CA GLN A 212 2.51 0.41 17.09
C GLN A 212 3.37 -0.85 16.92
N LEU A 213 4.25 -1.12 17.89
CA LEU A 213 5.30 -2.15 17.84
C LEU A 213 4.80 -3.55 17.43
N TRP A 214 3.59 -3.91 17.86
CA TRP A 214 2.99 -5.22 17.60
C TRP A 214 2.29 -5.35 16.25
N ARG A 215 1.98 -4.24 15.58
CA ARG A 215 1.15 -4.21 14.36
C ARG A 215 1.65 -5.13 13.26
N PHE A 216 2.97 -5.20 13.10
CA PHE A 216 3.57 -5.96 12.00
C PHE A 216 4.29 -7.22 12.46
N PHE A 217 4.21 -7.61 13.73
CA PHE A 217 5.10 -8.65 14.28
C PHE A 217 5.08 -9.96 13.48
N PHE A 218 3.88 -10.42 13.08
CA PHE A 218 3.70 -11.62 12.25
C PHE A 218 3.42 -11.32 10.76
N SER A 219 3.54 -10.06 10.34
CA SER A 219 3.34 -9.64 8.95
C SER A 219 4.51 -10.07 8.05
N SER A 220 4.24 -10.34 6.77
CA SER A 220 5.28 -10.58 5.76
C SER A 220 5.91 -9.29 5.18
N ILE A 221 5.44 -8.10 5.58
CA ILE A 221 6.16 -6.85 5.33
C ILE A 221 7.45 -6.85 6.14
N ARG A 222 8.58 -6.56 5.49
CA ARG A 222 9.84 -6.23 6.14
C ARG A 222 9.80 -4.80 6.69
N THR A 223 9.68 -4.62 8.00
CA THR A 223 9.75 -3.25 8.57
C THR A 223 11.17 -2.69 8.59
N LEU A 224 11.32 -1.41 8.26
CA LEU A 224 12.57 -0.66 8.41
C LEU A 224 12.63 0.04 9.77
N ARG A 225 13.78 0.60 10.15
CA ARG A 225 13.81 1.59 11.23
C ARG A 225 12.98 2.78 10.81
N TRP A 226 12.20 3.37 11.72
CA TRP A 226 11.24 4.43 11.38
C TRP A 226 11.87 5.59 10.60
N ARG A 227 13.13 5.97 10.91
CA ARG A 227 13.87 7.03 10.21
C ARG A 227 14.18 6.69 8.74
N ASN A 228 14.36 5.42 8.42
CA ASN A 228 14.72 4.98 7.07
C ASN A 228 13.55 5.11 6.10
N TYR A 229 12.32 5.27 6.59
CA TYR A 229 11.17 5.59 5.74
C TYR A 229 11.24 7.00 5.13
N PHE A 230 12.26 7.78 5.48
CA PHE A 230 12.70 8.94 4.72
C PHE A 230 13.90 8.50 3.86
N GLY A 231 13.65 8.15 2.60
CA GLY A 231 14.65 7.70 1.65
C GLY A 231 14.56 6.25 1.22
N GLN A 232 13.82 5.40 1.94
CA GLN A 232 13.72 3.98 1.61
C GLN A 232 12.29 3.45 1.72
N THR A 233 12.04 2.36 0.98
CA THR A 233 10.88 1.49 1.17
C THR A 233 11.35 0.06 1.43
N GLU A 234 10.43 -0.84 1.77
CA GLU A 234 10.70 -2.26 1.94
C GLU A 234 11.03 -2.97 0.63
N ASN A 235 10.76 -2.30 -0.50
CA ASN A 235 10.73 -2.86 -1.84
C ASN A 235 9.80 -4.09 -1.87
N GLN A 236 8.58 -3.91 -1.36
CA GLN A 236 7.50 -4.91 -1.33
C GLN A 236 6.15 -4.25 -1.66
N ARG A 237 6.16 -3.23 -2.51
CA ARG A 237 4.97 -2.47 -2.89
C ARG A 237 4.99 -2.19 -4.39
N ILE A 238 3.83 -2.16 -5.01
CA ILE A 238 3.61 -1.75 -6.40
C ILE A 238 2.83 -0.44 -6.43
N VAL A 239 2.93 0.29 -7.54
CA VAL A 239 2.19 1.50 -7.85
C VAL A 239 1.01 1.14 -8.77
N PHE A 240 -0.18 1.62 -8.41
CA PHE A 240 -1.36 1.64 -9.28
C PHE A 240 -1.47 2.97 -10.01
N SER A 241 -1.28 4.08 -9.30
CA SER A 241 -1.33 5.42 -9.88
C SER A 241 -0.40 6.40 -9.15
N ILE A 242 -0.10 7.50 -9.84
CA ILE A 242 0.78 8.59 -9.45
C ILE A 242 -0.04 9.88 -9.38
N ASP A 243 0.10 10.60 -8.27
CA ASP A 243 -0.70 11.75 -7.86
C ASP A 243 -2.16 11.38 -7.48
N THR A 244 -2.93 12.36 -6.99
CA THR A 244 -4.23 12.10 -6.35
C THR A 244 -5.45 12.32 -7.23
N GLU A 245 -5.36 13.18 -8.24
CA GLU A 245 -6.49 13.55 -9.12
C GLU A 245 -6.17 13.18 -10.56
N HIS A 246 -6.96 12.26 -11.12
CA HIS A 246 -6.77 11.78 -12.48
C HIS A 246 -7.92 12.21 -13.37
N ILE A 247 -7.60 12.77 -14.53
CA ILE A 247 -8.62 13.11 -15.53
C ILE A 247 -9.08 11.81 -16.20
N PRO A 248 -10.36 11.42 -16.06
CA PRO A 248 -10.91 10.24 -16.70
C PRO A 248 -11.08 10.45 -18.20
N SER A 249 -10.76 9.43 -19.00
CA SER A 249 -11.09 9.36 -20.43
C SER A 249 -11.78 8.03 -20.72
N PRO A 250 -13.07 8.02 -21.13
CA PRO A 250 -13.94 9.18 -21.32
C PRO A 250 -14.22 9.93 -20.01
N ALA A 251 -14.72 11.16 -20.11
CA ALA A 251 -15.02 12.00 -18.95
C ALA A 251 -16.03 11.34 -18.00
N TYR A 252 -15.87 11.57 -16.70
CA TYR A 252 -16.77 11.02 -15.70
C TYR A 252 -18.15 11.67 -15.83
N PRO A 253 -19.25 10.90 -15.88
CA PRO A 253 -20.58 11.48 -15.92
C PRO A 253 -20.87 12.26 -14.63
N GLU A 254 -21.18 13.54 -14.73
CA GLU A 254 -21.61 14.34 -13.57
C GLU A 254 -23.11 14.11 -13.30
N GLY A 255 -23.45 13.89 -12.03
CA GLY A 255 -24.84 13.74 -11.60
C GLY A 255 -25.58 15.09 -11.55
N LYS A 256 -26.91 15.06 -11.71
CA LYS A 256 -27.77 16.21 -11.39
C LYS A 256 -27.89 16.34 -9.87
N ASP A 257 -27.68 17.54 -9.34
CA ASP A 257 -27.51 17.89 -7.92
C ASP A 257 -28.81 17.82 -7.07
N GLU A 258 -29.68 16.84 -7.32
CA GLU A 258 -30.94 16.68 -6.60
C GLU A 258 -30.87 15.45 -5.67
N SER A 259 -30.89 15.72 -4.36
CA SER A 259 -31.02 14.75 -3.26
C SER A 259 -30.35 13.39 -3.53
N ASN A 260 -29.03 13.32 -3.43
CA ASN A 260 -28.26 12.10 -3.67
C ASN A 260 -28.71 10.95 -2.73
N PRO A 261 -29.40 9.90 -3.22
CA PRO A 261 -29.92 8.83 -2.37
C PRO A 261 -28.85 7.78 -2.01
N TYR A 262 -27.60 7.98 -2.42
CA TYR A 262 -26.48 7.06 -2.19
C TYR A 262 -25.80 7.33 -0.85
N GLU A 263 -25.11 6.33 -0.32
CA GLU A 263 -24.30 6.50 0.89
C GLU A 263 -23.11 7.44 0.60
N THR A 264 -23.08 8.59 1.28
CA THR A 264 -22.05 9.61 1.12
C THR A 264 -21.10 9.65 2.30
N PHE A 265 -19.88 10.12 2.05
CA PHE A 265 -18.92 10.48 3.10
C PHE A 265 -18.29 11.84 2.78
N PRO A 266 -17.77 12.57 3.80
CA PRO A 266 -17.09 13.82 3.53
C PRO A 266 -15.72 13.58 2.87
N LEU A 267 -15.54 14.09 1.66
CA LEU A 267 -14.26 14.17 0.95
C LEU A 267 -13.95 15.64 0.69
N THR A 268 -12.82 16.13 1.23
CA THR A 268 -12.38 17.53 1.05
C THR A 268 -13.47 18.56 1.38
N GLY A 269 -14.27 18.28 2.42
CA GLY A 269 -15.38 19.14 2.86
C GLY A 269 -16.68 19.00 2.06
N GLN A 270 -16.71 18.22 0.97
CA GLN A 270 -17.88 17.99 0.13
C GLN A 270 -18.51 16.62 0.43
N SER A 271 -19.82 16.50 0.20
CA SER A 271 -20.51 15.21 0.28
C SER A 271 -20.17 14.38 -0.96
N PHE A 272 -19.58 13.20 -0.77
CA PHE A 272 -19.06 12.39 -1.86
C PHE A 272 -19.67 10.99 -1.87
N ALA A 273 -20.22 10.58 -3.01
CA ALA A 273 -20.75 9.23 -3.22
C ALA A 273 -19.86 8.43 -4.17
N TRP A 274 -19.30 7.32 -3.69
CA TRP A 274 -18.56 6.38 -4.53
C TRP A 274 -19.45 5.88 -5.67
N GLY A 275 -18.94 5.95 -6.91
CA GLY A 275 -19.69 5.47 -8.07
C GLY A 275 -20.66 6.48 -8.69
N LYS A 276 -20.77 7.68 -8.13
CA LYS A 276 -21.65 8.76 -8.62
C LYS A 276 -21.02 10.15 -8.59
N SER A 277 -20.04 10.39 -7.73
CA SER A 277 -19.34 11.66 -7.62
C SER A 277 -17.97 11.59 -8.31
N SER A 278 -17.54 12.71 -8.88
CA SER A 278 -16.14 12.98 -9.19
C SER A 278 -15.68 14.18 -8.36
N LEU A 279 -14.36 14.37 -8.21
CA LEU A 279 -13.82 15.55 -7.52
C LEU A 279 -13.42 16.58 -8.59
N HIS A 280 -14.30 17.55 -8.85
CA HIS A 280 -14.14 18.54 -9.93
C HIS A 280 -13.81 17.90 -11.29
N GLY A 281 -14.58 16.88 -11.69
CA GLY A 281 -14.37 16.15 -12.94
C GLY A 281 -13.22 15.14 -12.92
N THR A 282 -12.50 14.99 -11.80
CA THR A 282 -11.38 14.04 -11.67
C THR A 282 -11.73 12.83 -10.80
N ILE A 283 -11.01 11.73 -11.01
CA ILE A 283 -11.01 10.55 -10.13
C ILE A 283 -10.06 10.85 -8.95
N PRO A 284 -10.57 10.97 -7.71
CA PRO A 284 -9.72 11.12 -6.55
C PRO A 284 -9.21 9.76 -6.07
N TYR A 285 -7.94 9.70 -5.66
CA TYR A 285 -7.37 8.57 -4.92
C TYR A 285 -7.58 7.20 -5.61
N PHE A 286 -7.02 7.07 -6.82
CA PHE A 286 -7.38 5.99 -7.74
C PHE A 286 -6.77 4.63 -7.37
N GLN A 287 -7.59 3.69 -6.86
CA GLN A 287 -7.06 2.43 -6.30
C GLN A 287 -7.98 1.19 -6.39
N PRO A 288 -7.58 0.15 -7.14
CA PRO A 288 -7.02 0.25 -8.48
C PRO A 288 -8.09 0.59 -9.52
N MET A 289 -9.38 0.64 -9.15
CA MET A 289 -10.46 1.00 -10.07
C MET A 289 -11.31 2.15 -9.56
N TYR A 290 -12.02 2.76 -10.49
CA TYR A 290 -13.07 3.74 -10.29
C TYR A 290 -14.22 3.37 -11.20
N PHE A 291 -15.45 3.69 -10.83
CA PHE A 291 -16.61 3.27 -11.61
C PHE A 291 -17.72 4.31 -11.57
N HIS A 292 -18.66 4.17 -12.48
CA HIS A 292 -19.91 4.93 -12.49
C HIS A 292 -21.09 4.01 -12.77
N TYR A 293 -22.05 3.98 -11.85
CA TYR A 293 -23.32 3.27 -12.04
C TYR A 293 -24.25 4.09 -12.90
N GLN A 294 -24.79 3.53 -13.99
CA GLN A 294 -25.78 4.26 -14.81
C GLN A 294 -27.16 4.32 -14.15
N ALA A 295 -27.54 3.29 -13.38
CA ALA A 295 -28.86 3.17 -12.78
C ALA A 295 -29.28 4.40 -11.94
N ASP A 296 -30.56 4.78 -12.08
CA ASP A 296 -31.20 5.87 -11.32
C ASP A 296 -31.44 5.54 -9.84
N LYS A 297 -31.58 4.24 -9.52
CA LYS A 297 -31.78 3.77 -8.15
C LYS A 297 -30.46 3.45 -7.47
N PRO A 298 -30.30 3.78 -6.17
CA PRO A 298 -29.09 3.49 -5.44
C PRO A 298 -28.85 1.98 -5.31
N TYR A 299 -27.73 1.53 -5.87
CA TYR A 299 -27.17 0.21 -5.55
C TYR A 299 -26.41 0.31 -4.24
N LYS A 300 -26.85 -0.45 -3.23
CA LYS A 300 -26.18 -0.47 -1.93
C LYS A 300 -24.96 -1.39 -1.99
N LEU A 301 -23.78 -0.78 -2.00
CA LEU A 301 -22.50 -1.47 -1.87
C LEU A 301 -22.45 -2.24 -0.54
N LYS A 302 -22.35 -3.57 -0.60
CA LYS A 302 -22.24 -4.39 0.62
C LYS A 302 -20.79 -4.70 0.98
N ARG A 303 -19.92 -4.73 -0.02
CA ARG A 303 -18.53 -5.15 0.07
C ARG A 303 -17.63 -4.17 -0.67
N THR A 304 -16.42 -3.96 -0.17
CA THR A 304 -15.44 -3.08 -0.80
C THR A 304 -15.10 -3.54 -2.22
N GLU A 305 -15.13 -4.85 -2.47
CA GLU A 305 -14.88 -5.48 -3.76
C GLU A 305 -15.91 -5.08 -4.83
N GLU A 306 -17.12 -4.70 -4.44
CA GLU A 306 -18.14 -4.20 -5.37
C GLU A 306 -17.82 -2.79 -5.89
N ALA A 307 -16.96 -2.05 -5.17
CA ALA A 307 -16.52 -0.71 -5.53
C ALA A 307 -15.09 -0.67 -6.11
N LEU A 308 -14.19 -1.52 -5.60
CA LEU A 308 -12.76 -1.48 -5.93
C LEU A 308 -12.26 -2.74 -6.63
N GLY A 309 -13.15 -3.69 -6.92
CA GLY A 309 -12.79 -5.01 -7.42
C GLY A 309 -12.06 -5.86 -6.38
N SER A 310 -11.91 -7.14 -6.70
CA SER A 310 -11.06 -8.05 -5.95
C SER A 310 -9.65 -8.02 -6.53
N TRP A 311 -8.66 -7.70 -5.71
CA TRP A 311 -7.29 -7.64 -6.16
C TRP A 311 -6.29 -8.23 -5.18
N GLU A 312 -5.20 -8.74 -5.73
CA GLU A 312 -4.17 -9.44 -4.98
C GLU A 312 -2.79 -9.12 -5.53
N VAL A 313 -1.85 -8.80 -4.63
CA VAL A 313 -0.46 -8.56 -4.98
C VAL A 313 0.43 -9.52 -4.19
N LYS A 314 1.20 -10.36 -4.90
CA LYS A 314 2.03 -11.41 -4.31
C LYS A 314 3.47 -11.30 -4.79
N GLU A 315 4.42 -11.46 -3.88
CA GLU A 315 5.81 -11.71 -4.28
C GLU A 315 5.90 -12.98 -5.16
N ALA A 316 6.83 -12.98 -6.11
CA ALA A 316 7.08 -14.10 -7.01
C ALA A 316 8.43 -14.80 -6.71
N GLY A 317 8.68 -15.92 -7.39
CA GLY A 317 9.96 -16.64 -7.34
C GLY A 317 10.30 -17.22 -5.96
N GLU A 318 11.57 -17.13 -5.56
CA GLU A 318 12.09 -17.69 -4.30
C GLU A 318 11.40 -17.11 -3.07
N ARG A 319 11.06 -15.82 -3.10
CA ARG A 319 10.35 -15.17 -1.99
C ARG A 319 8.97 -15.78 -1.75
N LYS A 320 8.24 -16.11 -2.82
CA LYS A 320 6.98 -16.87 -2.74
C LYS A 320 7.22 -18.24 -2.11
N LYS A 321 8.23 -18.98 -2.59
CA LYS A 321 8.56 -20.32 -2.06
C LYS A 321 8.85 -20.28 -0.55
N LEU A 322 9.60 -19.28 -0.08
CA LEU A 322 9.87 -19.09 1.35
C LEU A 322 8.61 -18.81 2.18
N LEU A 323 7.62 -18.09 1.62
CA LEU A 323 6.33 -17.89 2.30
C LEU A 323 5.51 -19.18 2.37
N GLU A 324 5.56 -20.03 1.34
CA GLU A 324 4.89 -21.33 1.38
C GLU A 324 5.56 -22.29 2.37
N VAL A 325 6.90 -22.34 2.40
CA VAL A 325 7.66 -23.09 3.43
C VAL A 325 7.26 -22.63 4.82
N ARG A 326 7.19 -21.31 5.06
CA ARG A 326 6.73 -20.74 6.33
C ARG A 326 5.33 -21.23 6.72
N LYS A 327 4.37 -21.20 5.80
CA LYS A 327 3.00 -21.62 6.09
C LYS A 327 2.97 -23.09 6.47
N ILE A 328 3.60 -23.95 5.67
CA ILE A 328 3.64 -25.40 5.88
C ILE A 328 4.31 -25.71 7.22
N SER A 329 5.48 -25.14 7.49
CA SER A 329 6.20 -25.39 8.73
C SER A 329 5.47 -24.84 9.95
N GLY A 330 4.82 -23.68 9.83
CA GLY A 330 3.99 -23.10 10.89
C GLY A 330 2.78 -23.97 11.25
N TYR A 331 2.03 -24.44 10.25
CA TYR A 331 0.89 -25.34 10.48
C TYR A 331 1.33 -26.68 11.06
N LEU A 332 2.42 -27.26 10.55
CA LEU A 332 2.96 -28.52 11.07
C LEU A 332 3.42 -28.37 12.52
N ALA A 333 4.14 -27.29 12.85
CA ALA A 333 4.57 -27.01 14.22
C ALA A 333 3.37 -26.85 15.16
N LEU A 334 2.35 -26.09 14.75
CA LEU A 334 1.13 -25.90 15.53
C LEU A 334 0.38 -27.22 15.74
N PHE A 335 0.20 -28.02 14.68
CA PHE A 335 -0.46 -29.32 14.76
C PHE A 335 0.25 -30.25 15.76
N LEU A 336 1.57 -30.40 15.64
CA LEU A 336 2.35 -31.25 16.54
C LEU A 336 2.29 -30.75 17.99
N ALA A 337 2.37 -29.42 18.20
CA ALA A 337 2.23 -28.83 19.52
C ALA A 337 0.86 -29.12 20.14
N LEU A 338 -0.23 -29.02 19.37
CA LEU A 338 -1.57 -29.34 19.84
C LEU A 338 -1.76 -30.84 20.11
N VAL A 339 -1.23 -31.71 19.25
CA VAL A 339 -1.27 -33.16 19.47
C VAL A 339 -0.56 -33.50 20.78
N PHE A 340 0.65 -32.97 21.00
CA PHE A 340 1.34 -33.16 22.28
C PHE A 340 0.51 -32.64 23.45
N LEU A 341 -0.06 -31.43 23.35
CA LEU A 341 -0.84 -30.81 24.43
C LEU A 341 -2.08 -31.64 24.82
N PHE A 342 -2.77 -32.25 23.86
CA PHE A 342 -4.03 -32.96 24.11
C PHE A 342 -3.90 -34.47 24.29
N THR A 343 -2.84 -35.07 23.78
CA THR A 343 -2.64 -36.54 23.81
C THR A 343 -1.46 -36.97 24.67
N SER A 344 -0.61 -36.02 25.10
CA SER A 344 0.66 -36.28 25.77
C SER A 344 1.56 -37.23 24.97
N TRP A 345 1.40 -37.26 23.64
CA TRP A 345 2.21 -38.11 22.78
C TRP A 345 3.63 -37.57 22.66
N GLU A 346 4.58 -38.21 23.34
CA GLU A 346 5.96 -37.75 23.43
C GLU A 346 6.66 -37.59 22.07
N ILE A 347 6.33 -38.43 21.08
CA ILE A 347 6.91 -38.27 19.74
C ILE A 347 6.53 -36.90 19.14
N ALA A 348 5.34 -36.35 19.44
CA ALA A 348 4.98 -35.01 18.99
C ALA A 348 5.83 -33.92 19.67
N SER A 349 6.21 -34.08 20.94
CA SER A 349 7.12 -33.15 21.64
C SER A 349 8.51 -33.15 21.01
N ILE A 350 8.93 -34.31 20.48
CA ILE A 350 10.19 -34.50 19.76
C ILE A 350 10.15 -33.89 18.36
N LEU A 351 9.03 -34.04 17.64
CA LEU A 351 8.91 -33.62 16.26
C LEU A 351 8.58 -32.13 16.08
N PHE A 352 7.86 -31.49 17.00
CA PHE A 352 7.43 -30.08 16.89
C PHE A 352 8.57 -29.04 16.76
N PRO A 353 9.73 -29.17 17.45
CA PRO A 353 10.77 -28.14 17.43
C PRO A 353 11.38 -27.89 16.05
N PHE A 354 11.53 -28.92 15.22
CA PHE A 354 12.10 -28.79 13.87
C PHE A 354 11.25 -27.90 12.93
N PRO A 355 9.95 -28.15 12.73
CA PRO A 355 9.11 -27.25 11.93
C PRO A 355 8.98 -25.86 12.56
N ALA A 356 9.02 -25.72 13.89
CA ALA A 356 9.09 -24.42 14.56
C ALA A 356 10.39 -23.67 14.23
N PHE A 357 11.53 -24.37 14.20
CA PHE A 357 12.81 -23.83 13.73
C PHE A 357 12.72 -23.36 12.28
N VAL A 358 12.22 -24.19 11.36
CA VAL A 358 12.05 -23.82 9.95
C VAL A 358 11.12 -22.61 9.79
N TYR A 359 10.03 -22.56 10.56
CA TYR A 359 9.13 -21.41 10.62
C TYR A 359 9.86 -20.13 11.02
N CYS A 360 10.59 -20.11 12.14
CA CYS A 360 11.35 -18.95 12.59
C CYS A 360 12.47 -18.57 11.61
N LEU A 361 13.18 -19.56 11.07
CA LEU A 361 14.27 -19.36 10.12
C LEU A 361 13.77 -18.64 8.87
N SER A 362 12.56 -18.96 8.42
CA SER A 362 11.93 -18.32 7.25
C SER A 362 11.75 -16.80 7.44
N PHE A 363 11.48 -16.30 8.64
CA PHE A 363 11.39 -14.86 8.92
C PHE A 363 12.76 -14.20 8.88
N TRP A 364 13.75 -14.86 9.48
CA TRP A 364 15.13 -14.34 9.50
C TRP A 364 15.72 -14.25 8.09
N VAL A 365 15.60 -15.31 7.28
CA VAL A 365 16.07 -15.34 5.88
C VAL A 365 15.41 -14.24 5.05
N ARG A 366 14.12 -13.97 5.29
CA ARG A 366 13.38 -12.91 4.60
C ARG A 366 13.64 -11.50 5.16
N ARG A 367 14.47 -11.39 6.20
CA ARG A 367 14.81 -10.15 6.93
C ARG A 367 13.61 -9.47 7.59
N GLU A 368 12.65 -10.25 8.05
CA GLU A 368 11.44 -9.80 8.74
C GLU A 368 11.64 -9.93 10.25
N ARG A 369 11.74 -8.81 10.98
CA ARG A 369 12.17 -8.75 12.40
C ARG A 369 13.37 -9.66 12.70
N PRO A 370 14.50 -9.46 12.00
CA PRO A 370 15.60 -10.41 11.98
C PRO A 370 16.18 -10.70 13.36
N LEU A 371 16.23 -9.72 14.27
CA LEU A 371 16.75 -9.90 15.62
C LEU A 371 15.91 -10.89 16.45
N PHE A 372 14.59 -10.75 16.44
CA PHE A 372 13.71 -11.64 17.21
C PHE A 372 13.76 -13.06 16.62
N PHE A 373 13.58 -13.17 15.31
CA PHE A 373 13.50 -14.48 14.67
C PHE A 373 14.85 -15.20 14.57
N SER A 374 15.99 -14.50 14.63
CA SER A 374 17.29 -15.17 14.79
C SER A 374 17.41 -15.85 16.15
N ILE A 375 16.99 -15.17 17.23
CA ILE A 375 16.99 -15.73 18.58
C ILE A 375 16.02 -16.92 18.66
N ALA A 376 14.80 -16.75 18.15
CA ALA A 376 13.79 -17.83 18.13
C ALA A 376 14.25 -19.04 17.31
N SER A 377 14.90 -18.82 16.16
CA SER A 377 15.50 -19.89 15.36
C SER A 377 16.61 -20.61 16.13
N GLY A 378 17.50 -19.88 16.81
CA GLY A 378 18.53 -20.49 17.65
C GLY A 378 17.94 -21.37 18.75
N PHE A 379 16.91 -20.88 19.44
CA PHE A 379 16.20 -21.61 20.50
C PHE A 379 15.60 -22.92 19.99
N PHE A 380 14.76 -22.87 18.94
CA PHE A 380 14.14 -24.09 18.40
C PHE A 380 15.14 -25.02 17.74
N GLY A 381 16.22 -24.49 17.15
CA GLY A 381 17.31 -25.30 16.59
C GLY A 381 18.05 -26.10 17.66
N ILE A 382 18.38 -25.46 18.80
CA ILE A 382 19.02 -26.14 19.93
C ILE A 382 18.10 -27.21 20.52
N ILE A 383 16.82 -26.89 20.74
CA ILE A 383 15.85 -27.87 21.26
C ILE A 383 15.73 -29.06 20.30
N SER A 384 15.58 -28.78 19.00
CA SER A 384 15.50 -29.85 17.98
C SER A 384 16.72 -30.77 18.03
N LEU A 385 17.93 -30.22 18.22
CA LEU A 385 19.15 -31.01 18.32
C LEU A 385 19.18 -31.85 19.60
N LEU A 386 18.93 -31.26 20.77
CA LEU A 386 18.98 -31.93 22.06
C LEU A 386 17.99 -33.10 22.12
N VAL A 387 16.77 -32.86 21.67
CA VAL A 387 15.70 -33.86 21.68
C VAL A 387 16.00 -35.00 20.70
N THR A 388 16.55 -34.69 19.52
CA THR A 388 17.00 -35.73 18.57
C THR A 388 18.13 -36.57 19.17
N LEU A 389 19.11 -35.95 19.83
CA LEU A 389 20.21 -36.67 20.48
C LEU A 389 19.73 -37.56 21.63
N ALA A 390 18.81 -37.08 22.46
CA ALA A 390 18.22 -37.86 23.55
C ALA A 390 17.48 -39.08 23.00
N PHE A 391 16.63 -38.89 21.98
CA PHE A 391 15.91 -39.98 21.32
C PHE A 391 16.86 -41.02 20.71
N LEU A 392 17.91 -40.57 20.01
CA LEU A 392 18.92 -41.47 19.45
C LEU A 392 19.68 -42.23 20.54
N SER A 393 19.99 -41.59 21.68
CA SER A 393 20.66 -42.26 22.79
C SER A 393 19.81 -43.33 23.45
N GLU A 394 18.49 -43.14 23.53
CA GLU A 394 17.55 -44.14 24.06
C GLU A 394 17.33 -45.30 23.08
N PHE A 395 17.33 -45.03 21.77
CA PHE A 395 17.03 -46.04 20.75
C PHE A 395 18.25 -46.83 20.26
N PHE A 396 19.44 -46.22 20.27
CA PHE A 396 20.69 -46.81 19.79
C PHE A 396 21.73 -47.05 20.90
N GLY A 397 21.42 -46.67 22.15
CA GLY A 397 22.25 -46.95 23.32
C GLY A 397 22.05 -48.38 23.83
N THR A 398 22.82 -49.32 23.27
CA THR A 398 23.35 -50.50 23.98
C THR A 398 24.85 -50.38 24.06
#